data_AF-A0A3R9N6X2-F1
#
_entry.id   AF-A0A3R9N6X2-F1
#
_cell.length_a   1.000
_cell.length_b   1.000
_cell.length_c   1.000
_cell.angle_alpha   90.00
_cell.angle_beta   90.00
_cell.angle_gamma   90.00
#
_symmetry.space_group_name_H-M   'P 1'
#
loop_
_entity.id
_entity.type
_entity.pdbx_description
1 polymer ?
#
loop_
_entity_poly.entity_id
_entity_poly.type
_entity_poly.pdbx_seq_one_letter_code
_entity_poly.pdbx_strand_id
1 'polypeptide(L)' 'MENISNKVHIGELIAVSNFFKLNTYRMITLLENGVMEIFEKKEDFFNHYREEERNDELDWCELNNGKIFTKPKHVEETE' A
#
# COMPACT_ATOMS: atom_id res chain seq x y z
N MET A 1 -4.08 -11.74 -12.46
CA MET A 1 -4.46 -10.32 -12.25
C MET A 1 -5.60 -10.31 -11.25
N GLU A 2 -5.32 -9.98 -10.00
CA GLU A 2 -6.41 -9.78 -9.03
C GLU A 2 -7.21 -8.56 -9.46
N ASN A 3 -8.55 -8.66 -9.43
CA ASN A 3 -9.38 -7.49 -9.68
C ASN A 3 -9.40 -6.61 -8.42
N ILE A 4 -8.56 -5.57 -8.40
CA ILE A 4 -8.43 -4.65 -7.27
C ILE A 4 -9.57 -3.61 -7.20
N SER A 5 -10.47 -3.56 -8.20
CA SER A 5 -11.56 -2.56 -8.25
C SER A 5 -12.51 -2.65 -7.06
N ASN A 6 -12.59 -3.83 -6.44
CA ASN A 6 -13.44 -4.07 -5.26
C ASN A 6 -12.72 -3.75 -3.94
N LYS A 7 -11.39 -3.54 -3.98
CA LYS A 7 -10.55 -3.27 -2.80
C LYS A 7 -10.14 -1.81 -2.70
N VAL A 8 -10.08 -1.08 -3.81
CA VAL A 8 -9.59 0.31 -3.82
C VAL A 8 -10.43 1.25 -4.67
N HIS A 9 -10.74 2.42 -4.10
CA HIS A 9 -11.34 3.52 -4.84
C HIS A 9 -10.26 4.46 -5.38
N ILE A 10 -10.48 5.03 -6.57
CA ILE A 10 -9.50 5.95 -7.18
C ILE A 10 -9.20 7.17 -6.30
N GLY A 11 -10.17 7.65 -5.51
CA GLY A 11 -9.97 8.74 -4.56
C GLY A 11 -8.98 8.38 -3.45
N GLU A 12 -8.97 7.12 -3.00
CA GLU A 12 -8.00 6.62 -2.01
C GLU A 12 -6.59 6.61 -2.60
N LEU A 13 -6.43 6.11 -3.84
CA LEU A 13 -5.15 6.11 -4.55
C LEU A 13 -4.60 7.52 -4.76
N ILE A 14 -5.47 8.47 -5.14
CA ILE A 14 -5.07 9.89 -5.28
C ILE A 14 -4.60 10.44 -3.94
N ALA A 15 -5.30 10.16 -2.85
CA ALA A 15 -4.92 10.64 -1.52
C ALA A 15 -3.54 10.14 -1.09
N VAL A 16 -3.21 8.87 -1.35
CA VAL A 16 -1.93 8.27 -0.93
C VAL A 16 -0.79 8.46 -1.95
N SER A 17 -1.09 8.89 -3.18
CA SER A 17 -0.08 9.10 -4.25
C SER A 17 1.08 10.02 -3.82
N ASN A 18 0.78 11.10 -3.10
CA ASN A 18 1.77 12.06 -2.63
C ASN A 18 2.66 11.51 -1.51
N PHE A 19 2.16 10.56 -0.73
CA PHE A 19 2.92 9.89 0.32
C PHE A 19 3.94 8.94 -0.30
N PHE A 20 3.49 8.07 -1.21
CA PHE A 20 4.35 7.08 -1.86
C PHE A 20 5.20 7.63 -3.02
N LYS A 21 4.95 8.87 -3.46
CA LYS A 21 5.57 9.48 -4.66
C LYS A 21 5.33 8.66 -5.93
N LEU A 22 4.18 8.01 -6.01
CA LEU A 22 3.76 7.20 -7.15
C LEU A 22 2.47 7.74 -7.74
N ASN A 23 2.36 7.71 -9.07
CA ASN A 23 1.09 7.99 -9.73
C ASN A 23 0.13 6.80 -9.59
N THR A 24 -1.17 7.04 -9.80
CA THR A 24 -2.22 6.04 -9.63
C THR A 24 -2.00 4.78 -10.48
N TYR A 25 -1.47 4.92 -11.69
CA TYR A 25 -1.15 3.78 -12.56
C TYR A 25 -0.09 2.87 -11.94
N ARG A 26 1.05 3.43 -11.50
CA ARG A 26 2.12 2.66 -10.84
C ARG A 26 1.61 1.99 -9.57
N MET A 27 0.79 2.68 -8.79
CA MET A 27 0.20 2.10 -7.58
C MET A 27 -0.72 0.91 -7.89
N ILE A 28 -1.57 1.01 -8.91
CA ILE A 28 -2.40 -0.10 -9.39
C ILE A 28 -1.52 -1.29 -9.80
N THR A 29 -0.46 -1.06 -10.57
CA THR A 29 0.47 -2.12 -10.99
C THR A 29 1.14 -2.80 -9.80
N LEU A 30 1.59 -2.04 -8.79
CA LEU A 30 2.19 -2.60 -7.59
C LEU A 30 1.19 -3.41 -6.77
N LEU A 31 -0.07 -2.97 -6.69
CA LEU A 31 -1.16 -3.69 -6.04
C LEU A 31 -1.47 -5.01 -6.76
N GLU A 32 -1.57 -4.97 -8.09
CA GLU A 32 -1.82 -6.17 -8.91
C GLU A 32 -0.68 -7.20 -8.83
N ASN A 33 0.56 -6.72 -8.63
CA ASN A 33 1.75 -7.55 -8.46
C ASN A 33 1.99 -8.00 -7.00
N GLY A 34 1.17 -7.54 -6.05
CA GLY A 34 1.33 -7.86 -4.62
C GLY A 34 2.53 -7.19 -3.94
N VAL A 35 3.14 -6.18 -4.58
CA VAL A 35 4.25 -5.40 -4.00
C VAL A 35 3.72 -4.31 -3.07
N MET A 36 2.58 -3.74 -3.41
CA MET A 36 1.82 -2.87 -2.53
C MET A 36 0.64 -3.66 -1.99
N GLU A 37 0.32 -3.47 -0.71
CA GLU A 37 -0.77 -4.15 -0.03
C GLU A 37 -1.73 -3.15 0.63
N ILE A 38 -2.97 -3.60 0.79
CA ILE A 38 -4.05 -2.84 1.41
C ILE A 38 -4.64 -3.66 2.54
N PHE A 39 -4.75 -3.05 3.72
CA PHE A 39 -5.43 -3.62 4.87
C PHE A 39 -6.65 -2.77 5.21
N GLU A 40 -7.83 -3.38 5.33
CA GLU A 40 -9.06 -2.66 5.69
C GLU A 40 -9.04 -2.16 7.15
N LYS A 41 -8.24 -2.82 8.00
CA LYS A 41 -8.10 -2.50 9.41
C LYS A 41 -6.64 -2.46 9.82
N LYS A 42 -6.34 -1.55 10.74
CA LYS A 42 -5.02 -1.37 11.32
C LYS A 42 -4.53 -2.61 12.07
N GLU A 43 -5.43 -3.33 12.73
CA GLU A 43 -5.11 -4.57 13.44
C GLU A 43 -4.61 -5.65 12.48
N ASP A 44 -5.17 -5.74 11.26
CA ASP A 44 -4.76 -6.74 10.27
C ASP A 44 -3.33 -6.47 9.80
N PHE A 45 -2.99 -5.19 9.56
CA PHE A 45 -1.63 -4.77 9.23
C PHE A 45 -0.63 -5.13 10.35
N PHE A 46 -0.98 -4.85 11.60
CA PHE A 46 -0.10 -5.14 12.75
C PHE A 46 0.02 -6.62 13.10
N ASN A 47 -0.98 -7.43 12.75
CA ASN A 47 -0.91 -8.88 12.88
C ASN A 47 -0.12 -9.51 11.74
N HIS A 48 -0.15 -8.90 10.54
CA HIS A 48 0.60 -9.37 9.39
C HIS A 48 2.10 -9.05 9.53
N TYR A 49 2.44 -7.85 9.98
CA TYR A 49 3.83 -7.37 10.07
C TYR A 49 4.32 -7.19 11.50
N ARG A 50 5.53 -7.68 11.77
CA ARG A 50 6.22 -7.46 13.05
C ARG A 50 6.66 -6.01 13.21
N GLU A 51 6.83 -5.56 14.46
CA GLU A 51 7.19 -4.16 14.74
C GLU A 51 8.49 -3.71 14.08
N GLU A 52 9.49 -4.58 14.02
CA GLU A 52 10.79 -4.34 13.39
C GLU A 52 10.62 -4.10 11.87
N GLU A 53 9.87 -4.96 11.18
CA GLU A 53 9.58 -4.86 9.73
C GLU A 53 8.86 -3.55 9.40
N ARG A 54 7.88 -3.13 10.22
CA ARG A 54 7.09 -1.91 10.01
C ARG A 54 7.90 -0.63 10.09
N ASN A 55 8.94 -0.61 10.93
CA ASN A 55 9.72 0.60 11.19
C ASN A 55 10.89 0.74 10.20
N ASP A 56 11.57 -0.37 9.90
CA ASP A 56 12.81 -0.32 9.14
C ASP A 56 12.58 -0.58 7.65
N GLU A 57 11.61 -1.41 7.27
CA GLU A 57 11.52 -1.95 5.91
C GLU A 57 10.29 -1.50 5.10
N LEU A 58 9.26 -0.95 5.74
CA LEU A 58 7.99 -0.60 5.08
C LEU A 58 7.74 0.92 5.01
N ASP A 59 7.30 1.40 3.84
CA ASP A 59 6.57 2.65 3.72
C ASP A 59 5.08 2.34 3.90
N TRP A 60 4.43 2.96 4.87
CA TRP A 60 2.99 2.75 5.09
C TRP A 60 2.30 4.04 5.55
N CYS A 61 1.02 4.15 5.21
CA CYS A 61 0.16 5.24 5.68
C CYS A 61 -1.26 4.74 5.95
N GLU A 62 -1.91 5.37 6.91
CA GLU A 62 -3.31 5.12 7.29
C GLU A 62 -4.20 6.25 6.77
N LEU A 63 -5.27 5.88 6.07
CA LEU A 63 -6.33 6.80 5.67
C LEU A 63 -7.31 7.03 6.81
N ASN A 64 -8.07 8.12 6.75
CA ASN A 64 -9.06 8.48 7.78
C ASN A 64 -10.18 7.43 7.97
N ASN A 65 -10.37 6.53 7.00
CA ASN A 65 -11.31 5.42 7.11
C ASN A 65 -10.69 4.16 7.77
N GLY A 66 -9.45 4.24 8.26
CA GLY A 66 -8.72 3.15 8.91
C GLY A 66 -8.00 2.20 7.94
N LYS A 67 -8.18 2.39 6.63
CA LYS A 67 -7.50 1.58 5.61
C LYS A 67 -6.02 1.94 5.57
N ILE A 68 -5.16 0.93 5.54
CA ILE A 68 -3.72 1.08 5.45
C ILE A 68 -3.23 0.67 4.07
N PHE A 69 -2.36 1.50 3.50
CA PHE A 69 -1.55 1.16 2.34
C PHE A 69 -0.13 0.94 2.81
N THR A 70 0.52 -0.10 2.30
CA THR A 70 1.93 -0.38 2.61
C THR A 70 2.66 -0.90 1.40
N LYS A 71 3.96 -0.63 1.31
CA LYS A 71 4.90 -1.25 0.38
C LYS A 71 6.29 -1.35 1.04
N PRO A 72 7.18 -2.22 0.55
CA PRO A 72 8.60 -2.14 0.91
C PRO A 72 9.19 -0.77 0.58
N LYS A 73 10.12 -0.28 1.41
CA LYS A 73 10.90 0.94 1.12
C LYS A 73 11.81 0.72 -0.08
N HIS A 74 12.45 -0.45 -0.13
CA HIS A 74 13.33 -0.87 -1.21
C HIS A 74 12.56 -1.74 -2.21
N VAL A 75 11.71 -1.10 -3.03
CA VAL A 75 11.22 -1.76 -4.24
C VAL A 75 12.29 -1.52 -5.30
N GLU A 76 12.99 -2.58 -5.74
CA GLU A 76 13.84 -2.47 -6.93
C GLU A 76 12.93 -2.06 -8.11
N GLU A 77 13.05 -0.81 -8.54
CA GLU A 77 12.45 -0.36 -9.79
C GLU A 77 13.25 -1.05 -10.91
N THR A 78 12.78 -2.21 -11.37
CA THR A 78 13.29 -2.79 -12.62
C THR A 78 12.90 -1.86 -13.75
N GLU A 79 13.90 -1.14 -14.26
CA GLU A 79 13.85 -0.28 -15.46
C GLU A 79 13.42 -1.05 -16.71
#